data_AF-A0AAV4BBE4-F1
#
_entry.id   AF-A0AAV4BBE4-F1
#
_cell.length_a   1.000
_cell.length_b   1.000
_cell.length_c   1.000
_cell.angle_alpha   90.00
_cell.angle_beta   90.00
_cell.angle_gamma   90.00
#
_symmetry.space_group_name_H-M   'P 1'
#
loop_
_entity.id
_entity.type
_entity.pdbx_description
1 polymer ?
#
loop_
_entity_poly.entity_id
_entity_poly.type
_entity_poly.pdbx_seq_one_letter_code
_entity_poly.pdbx_strand_id
1 'polypeptide(L)'
;MATIMNSQLCVQLFVAISMFSLCNAAVTKLWVTYNTETSIFEVSDQQATDYVAVASFVNTVNQTGWAKLDVTTQAGPKRKYNDSVQAYAAGFVEGHITKSLMTMHWANTGAWVCPEPLTSQCIQIKKFLESNLKWVLENIKTFSTTSPFWHHVRLFLEQTAGLQDGFAGMKGQLNLNIDVMSV
;
A
#
# COMPACT_ATOMS: atom_id res chain seq x y z
N MET A 1 36.61 -2.37 -60.50
CA MET A 1 35.49 -3.25 -60.11
C MET A 1 34.98 -2.75 -58.78
N ALA A 2 34.10 -1.73 -58.82
CA ALA A 2 33.52 -1.11 -57.63
C ALA A 2 32.00 -1.08 -57.85
N THR A 3 31.31 -1.95 -57.12
CA THR A 3 29.86 -2.15 -57.21
C THR A 3 29.17 -0.99 -56.50
N ILE A 4 28.31 -0.29 -57.24
CA ILE A 4 27.47 0.80 -56.74
C ILE A 4 26.49 0.21 -55.72
N MET A 5 26.58 0.69 -54.49
CA MET A 5 25.73 0.31 -53.37
C MET A 5 24.32 0.88 -53.61
N ASN A 6 23.32 -0.01 -53.63
CA ASN A 6 21.96 0.25 -54.06
C ASN A 6 21.18 1.07 -53.00
N SER A 7 20.67 2.24 -53.37
CA SER A 7 20.01 3.22 -52.48
C SER A 7 18.67 2.76 -51.90
N GLN A 8 18.17 1.59 -52.31
CA GLN A 8 16.94 1.00 -51.77
C GLN A 8 17.14 0.21 -50.46
N LEU A 9 18.38 -0.15 -50.08
CA LEU A 9 18.64 -0.86 -48.82
C LEU A 9 18.61 0.06 -47.58
N CYS A 10 18.93 1.35 -47.76
CA CYS A 10 18.97 2.32 -46.66
C CYS A 10 17.56 2.66 -46.15
N VAL A 11 16.56 2.67 -47.03
CA VAL A 11 15.19 3.09 -46.68
C VAL A 11 14.46 2.02 -45.85
N GLN A 12 14.81 0.74 -46.01
CA GLN A 12 14.21 -0.33 -45.19
C GLN A 12 14.82 -0.46 -43.79
N LEU A 13 16.02 0.10 -43.55
CA LEU A 13 16.61 0.11 -42.21
C LEU A 13 16.03 1.21 -41.29
N PHE A 14 15.43 2.27 -41.85
CA PHE A 14 14.88 3.39 -41.06
C PHE A 14 13.48 3.13 -40.50
N VAL A 15 12.74 2.15 -41.02
CA VAL A 15 11.38 1.83 -40.52
C VAL A 15 11.41 0.89 -39.31
N ALA A 16 12.55 0.22 -39.05
CA ALA A 16 12.67 -0.70 -37.91
C ALA A 16 12.91 0.01 -36.55
N ILE A 17 13.11 1.34 -36.53
CA ILE A 17 13.41 2.11 -35.30
C ILE A 17 12.15 2.85 -34.77
N SER A 18 10.99 2.72 -35.43
CA SER A 18 9.74 3.35 -34.97
C SER A 18 8.87 2.47 -34.07
N MET A 19 9.32 1.26 -33.72
CA MET A 19 8.82 0.57 -32.53
C MET A 19 9.77 0.84 -31.37
N PHE A 20 9.85 2.11 -30.95
CA PHE A 20 9.94 2.37 -29.52
C PHE A 20 8.70 1.68 -28.93
N SER A 21 8.87 0.44 -28.48
CA SER A 21 7.92 -0.17 -27.57
C SER A 21 7.71 0.86 -26.47
N LEU A 22 6.55 1.52 -26.50
CA LEU A 22 5.98 2.14 -25.31
C LEU A 22 5.93 1.00 -24.32
N CYS A 23 6.94 0.91 -23.46
CA CYS A 23 6.92 0.08 -22.29
C CYS A 23 5.83 0.69 -21.42
N ASN A 24 4.57 0.35 -21.72
CA ASN A 24 3.46 0.69 -20.88
C ASN A 24 3.78 0.05 -19.54
N ALA A 25 3.81 0.87 -18.49
CA ALA A 25 4.02 0.37 -17.14
C ALA A 25 3.01 -0.74 -16.88
N ALA A 26 3.49 -1.94 -16.54
CA ALA A 26 2.64 -3.08 -16.31
C ALA A 26 1.71 -2.80 -15.13
N VAL A 27 0.43 -3.14 -15.29
CA VAL A 27 -0.55 -3.07 -14.21
C VAL A 27 -0.33 -4.27 -13.30
N THR A 28 0.03 -4.02 -12.05
CA THR A 28 0.08 -5.06 -11.01
C THR A 28 -1.25 -5.07 -10.28
N LYS A 29 -1.78 -6.26 -9.99
CA LYS A 29 -2.97 -6.42 -9.14
C LYS A 29 -2.69 -7.40 -8.03
N LEU A 30 -3.19 -7.10 -6.83
CA LEU A 30 -3.17 -7.99 -5.68
C LEU A 30 -4.56 -8.07 -5.08
N TRP A 31 -4.94 -9.26 -4.65
CA TRP A 31 -6.20 -9.55 -3.96
C TRP A 31 -5.90 -9.98 -2.53
N VAL A 32 -6.75 -9.54 -1.61
CA VAL A 32 -6.73 -9.95 -0.20
C VAL A 32 -7.96 -10.75 0.11
N THR A 33 -7.78 -12.01 0.51
CA THR A 33 -8.84 -12.87 1.03
C THR A 33 -8.83 -12.83 2.56
N TYR A 34 -9.95 -13.19 3.18
CA TYR A 34 -10.07 -13.25 4.64
C TYR A 34 -10.81 -14.51 5.06
N ASN A 35 -10.13 -15.31 5.89
CA ASN A 35 -10.69 -16.49 6.52
C ASN A 35 -11.36 -16.09 7.84
N THR A 36 -12.68 -16.26 7.93
CA THR A 36 -13.49 -15.87 9.10
C THR A 36 -13.29 -16.77 10.31
N GLU A 37 -12.85 -18.01 10.12
CA GLU A 37 -12.61 -18.97 11.22
C GLU A 37 -11.27 -18.68 11.89
N THR A 38 -10.24 -18.43 11.10
CA THR A 38 -8.88 -18.17 11.61
C THR A 38 -8.61 -16.69 11.86
N SER A 39 -9.45 -15.79 11.34
CA SER A 39 -9.23 -14.33 11.34
C SER A 39 -7.92 -13.91 10.66
N ILE A 40 -7.53 -14.61 9.59
CA ILE A 40 -6.29 -14.37 8.84
C ILE A 40 -6.61 -13.75 7.48
N PHE A 41 -5.81 -12.76 7.10
CA PHE A 41 -5.77 -12.18 5.76
C PHE A 41 -4.63 -12.79 4.95
N GLU A 42 -4.89 -13.11 3.70
CA GLU A 42 -3.89 -13.65 2.77
C GLU A 42 -3.88 -12.79 1.51
N VAL A 43 -2.68 -12.49 0.99
CA VAL A 43 -2.48 -11.71 -0.23
C VAL A 43 -2.03 -12.62 -1.38
N SER A 44 -2.57 -12.41 -2.57
CA SER A 44 -2.22 -13.17 -3.77
C SER A 44 -2.29 -12.30 -5.03
N ASP A 45 -1.51 -12.66 -6.04
CA ASP A 45 -1.60 -12.13 -7.41
C ASP A 45 -2.63 -12.91 -8.26
N GLN A 46 -3.20 -13.97 -7.71
CA GLN A 46 -4.27 -14.73 -8.36
C GLN A 46 -5.62 -14.08 -8.06
N GLN A 47 -6.42 -13.91 -9.10
CA GLN A 47 -7.76 -13.37 -8.95
C GLN A 47 -8.63 -14.29 -8.08
N ALA A 48 -9.06 -13.77 -6.93
CA ALA A 48 -10.02 -14.44 -6.07
C ALA A 48 -11.46 -13.98 -6.41
N THR A 49 -12.41 -14.89 -6.34
CA THR A 49 -13.85 -14.56 -6.45
C THR A 49 -14.41 -14.05 -5.12
N ASP A 50 -13.85 -14.54 -4.02
CA ASP A 50 -14.24 -14.23 -2.65
C ASP A 50 -13.07 -13.55 -1.93
N TYR A 51 -13.06 -12.22 -2.02
CA TYR A 51 -11.98 -11.36 -1.51
C TYR A 51 -12.55 -10.17 -0.75
N VAL A 52 -11.77 -9.62 0.17
CA VAL A 52 -12.12 -8.41 0.93
C VAL A 52 -11.67 -7.17 0.19
N ALA A 53 -10.43 -7.16 -0.31
CA ALA A 53 -9.84 -6.01 -0.99
C ALA A 53 -9.08 -6.44 -2.25
N VAL A 54 -9.03 -5.55 -3.23
CA VAL A 54 -8.17 -5.66 -4.41
C VAL A 54 -7.48 -4.31 -4.61
N ALA A 55 -6.19 -4.35 -4.95
CA ALA A 55 -5.45 -3.18 -5.39
C ALA A 55 -4.99 -3.35 -6.83
N SER A 56 -5.02 -2.27 -7.59
CA SER A 56 -4.42 -2.14 -8.91
C SER A 56 -3.38 -1.02 -8.85
N PHE A 57 -2.14 -1.31 -9.21
CA PHE A 57 -1.04 -0.37 -9.11
C PHE A 57 -0.29 -0.26 -10.43
N VAL A 58 -0.05 0.99 -10.85
CA VAL A 58 0.72 1.30 -12.05
C VAL A 58 1.74 2.37 -11.68
N ASN A 59 3.03 2.02 -11.75
CA ASN A 59 4.10 2.97 -11.50
C ASN A 59 4.53 3.65 -12.81
N THR A 60 3.98 4.83 -13.06
CA THR A 60 4.34 5.70 -14.20
C THR A 60 5.10 6.96 -13.78
N VAL A 61 5.78 6.93 -12.63
CA VAL A 61 6.45 8.14 -12.07
C VAL A 61 7.51 8.66 -13.04
N ASN A 62 8.30 7.78 -13.65
CA ASN A 62 9.36 8.19 -14.58
C ASN A 62 8.81 8.77 -15.90
N GLN A 63 7.59 8.40 -16.30
CA GLN A 63 6.98 8.88 -17.55
C GLN A 63 6.07 10.09 -17.35
N THR A 64 5.38 10.18 -16.20
CA THR A 64 4.29 11.15 -15.98
C THR A 64 4.45 11.98 -14.71
N GLY A 65 5.39 11.63 -13.84
CA GLY A 65 5.49 12.17 -12.48
C GLY A 65 4.53 11.54 -11.46
N TRP A 66 3.65 10.62 -11.88
CA TRP A 66 2.64 10.01 -11.02
C TRP A 66 2.67 8.49 -11.05
N ALA A 67 2.47 7.88 -9.88
CA ALA A 67 1.98 6.51 -9.77
C ALA A 67 0.47 6.55 -9.54
N LYS A 68 -0.23 5.49 -9.97
CA LYS A 68 -1.68 5.35 -9.79
C LYS A 68 -1.94 4.11 -8.95
N LEU A 69 -2.72 4.27 -7.89
CA LEU A 69 -3.18 3.21 -7.02
C LEU A 69 -4.71 3.28 -6.95
N ASP A 70 -5.37 2.19 -7.32
CA ASP A 70 -6.80 2.00 -7.10
C ASP A 70 -6.96 0.88 -6.08
N VAL A 71 -7.63 1.16 -4.96
CA VAL A 71 -8.00 0.15 -3.95
C VAL A 71 -9.51 0.05 -3.88
N THR A 72 -10.03 -1.16 -3.91
CA THR A 72 -11.47 -1.42 -3.77
C THR A 72 -11.69 -2.48 -2.71
N THR A 73 -12.57 -2.20 -1.75
CA THR A 73 -13.04 -3.17 -0.77
C THR A 73 -14.46 -3.60 -1.09
N GLN A 74 -14.85 -4.78 -0.62
CA GLN A 74 -16.23 -5.24 -0.69
C GLN A 74 -16.65 -5.95 0.59
N ALA A 75 -17.96 -5.88 0.89
CA ALA A 75 -18.55 -6.58 2.03
C ALA A 75 -18.63 -8.12 1.83
N GLY A 76 -18.26 -8.61 0.65
CA GLY A 76 -18.30 -10.02 0.28
C GLY A 76 -19.73 -10.59 0.15
N PRO A 77 -19.84 -11.90 -0.19
CA PRO A 77 -21.13 -12.58 -0.26
C PRO A 77 -21.88 -12.49 1.07
N LYS A 78 -23.18 -12.14 1.01
CA LYS A 78 -24.04 -11.98 2.20
C LYS A 78 -23.51 -10.99 3.25
N ARG A 79 -22.69 -10.00 2.85
CA ARG A 79 -22.09 -8.98 3.75
C ARG A 79 -21.28 -9.57 4.90
N LYS A 80 -20.56 -10.67 4.65
CA LYS A 80 -19.75 -11.35 5.66
C LYS A 80 -18.53 -10.56 6.13
N TYR A 81 -18.06 -9.57 5.37
CA TYR A 81 -16.95 -8.70 5.74
C TYR A 81 -17.48 -7.37 6.27
N ASN A 82 -17.32 -7.14 7.58
CA ASN A 82 -17.61 -5.84 8.18
C ASN A 82 -16.60 -4.77 7.72
N ASP A 83 -16.87 -3.52 8.04
CA ASP A 83 -16.03 -2.39 7.66
C ASP A 83 -14.64 -2.41 8.33
N SER A 84 -14.50 -2.92 9.55
CA SER A 84 -13.18 -3.16 10.17
C SER A 84 -12.29 -4.09 9.36
N VAL A 85 -12.86 -5.21 8.90
CA VAL A 85 -12.16 -6.17 8.02
C VAL A 85 -11.80 -5.53 6.70
N GLN A 86 -12.70 -4.71 6.13
CA GLN A 86 -12.45 -3.97 4.89
C GLN A 86 -11.34 -2.90 5.04
N ALA A 87 -11.39 -2.11 6.11
CA ALA A 87 -10.41 -1.05 6.37
C ALA A 87 -9.00 -1.62 6.53
N TYR A 88 -8.84 -2.66 7.35
CA TYR A 88 -7.56 -3.37 7.48
C TYR A 88 -7.08 -3.96 6.16
N ALA A 89 -7.96 -4.66 5.42
CA ALA A 89 -7.59 -5.25 4.13
C ALA A 89 -7.16 -4.20 3.09
N ALA A 90 -7.78 -3.01 3.09
CA ALA A 90 -7.40 -1.91 2.22
C ALA A 90 -5.95 -1.45 2.48
N GLY A 91 -5.61 -1.23 3.76
CA GLY A 91 -4.24 -0.90 4.14
C GLY A 91 -3.27 -2.03 3.81
N PHE A 92 -3.65 -3.27 4.15
CA PHE A 92 -2.82 -4.46 3.94
C PHE A 92 -2.43 -4.65 2.47
N VAL A 93 -3.39 -4.54 1.54
CA VAL A 93 -3.10 -4.67 0.11
C VAL A 93 -2.26 -3.51 -0.42
N GLU A 94 -2.50 -2.28 0.06
CA GLU A 94 -1.72 -1.09 -0.31
C GLU A 94 -0.26 -1.23 0.12
N GLY A 95 -0.03 -1.64 1.37
CA GLY A 95 1.31 -1.83 1.93
C GLY A 95 2.12 -2.88 1.18
N HIS A 96 1.45 -3.94 0.74
CA HIS A 96 2.06 -4.96 -0.12
C HIS A 96 2.40 -4.43 -1.51
N ILE A 97 1.43 -3.81 -2.20
CA ILE A 97 1.59 -3.47 -3.62
C ILE A 97 2.48 -2.24 -3.86
N THR A 98 2.57 -1.34 -2.89
CA THR A 98 3.33 -0.07 -3.00
C THR A 98 4.64 -0.06 -2.23
N LYS A 99 5.05 -1.19 -1.62
CA LYS A 99 6.24 -1.32 -0.76
C LYS A 99 7.48 -0.63 -1.30
N SER A 100 7.80 -0.78 -2.58
CA SER A 100 8.98 -0.17 -3.20
C SER A 100 8.93 1.37 -3.20
N LEU A 101 7.78 1.97 -3.53
CA LEU A 101 7.60 3.42 -3.46
C LEU A 101 7.61 3.91 -2.01
N MET A 102 6.97 3.19 -1.08
CA MET A 102 7.00 3.54 0.34
C MET A 102 8.42 3.56 0.89
N THR A 103 9.25 2.56 0.56
CA THR A 103 10.67 2.52 0.97
C THR A 103 11.45 3.73 0.44
N MET A 104 11.30 4.06 -0.84
CA MET A 104 11.97 5.24 -1.42
C MET A 104 11.46 6.55 -0.82
N HIS A 105 10.14 6.65 -0.60
CA HIS A 105 9.55 7.83 0.01
C HIS A 105 10.06 8.04 1.43
N TRP A 106 10.10 6.98 2.24
CA TRP A 106 10.65 7.02 3.60
C TRP A 106 12.11 7.48 3.62
N ALA A 107 12.96 6.94 2.74
CA ALA A 107 14.36 7.35 2.63
C ALA A 107 14.53 8.83 2.29
N ASN A 108 13.62 9.40 1.50
CA ASN A 108 13.67 10.80 1.07
C ASN A 108 13.10 11.77 2.12
N THR A 109 12.08 11.37 2.89
CA THR A 109 11.31 12.31 3.72
C THR A 109 11.39 12.04 5.21
N GLY A 110 11.40 10.77 5.63
CA GLY A 110 11.20 10.39 7.03
C GLY A 110 12.45 9.84 7.71
N ALA A 111 13.36 9.20 6.97
CA ALA A 111 14.49 8.46 7.54
C ALA A 111 15.48 9.31 8.36
N TRP A 112 15.48 10.63 8.17
CA TRP A 112 16.32 11.58 8.92
C TRP A 112 15.59 12.26 10.08
N VAL A 113 14.29 11.99 10.27
CA VAL A 113 13.51 12.53 11.38
C VAL A 113 13.80 11.70 12.62
N CYS A 114 14.32 12.35 13.66
CA CYS A 114 14.65 11.72 14.94
C CYS A 114 15.55 10.48 14.81
N PRO A 115 16.76 10.61 14.23
CA PRO A 115 17.68 9.50 14.10
C PRO A 115 18.21 9.06 15.48
N GLU A 116 18.55 7.78 15.62
CA GLU A 116 19.23 7.29 16.81
C GLU A 116 20.71 7.75 16.84
N PRO A 117 21.25 8.17 18.01
CA PRO A 117 20.58 8.26 19.30
C PRO A 117 19.58 9.44 19.39
N LEU A 118 18.38 9.20 19.94
CA LEU A 118 17.35 10.25 20.03
C LEU A 118 17.78 11.48 20.82
N THR A 119 17.45 12.66 20.29
CA THR A 119 17.57 13.94 21.01
C THR A 119 16.50 14.07 22.10
N SER A 120 16.69 15.01 23.04
CA SER A 120 15.70 15.27 24.09
C SER A 120 14.36 15.75 23.53
N GLN A 121 14.36 16.45 22.39
CA GLN A 121 13.15 16.85 21.68
C GLN A 121 12.45 15.65 21.05
N CYS A 122 13.21 14.74 20.42
CA CYS A 122 12.65 13.51 19.83
C CYS A 122 12.03 12.59 20.89
N ILE A 123 12.65 12.48 22.06
CA ILE A 123 12.07 11.73 23.19
C ILE A 123 10.74 12.35 23.64
N GLN A 124 10.63 13.67 23.66
CA GLN A 124 9.37 14.35 24.01
C GLN A 124 8.28 14.11 22.97
N ILE A 125 8.63 14.16 21.68
CA ILE A 125 7.70 13.86 20.57
C ILE A 125 7.23 12.41 20.65
N LYS A 126 8.14 11.44 20.82
CA LYS A 126 7.80 10.01 20.97
C LYS A 126 6.82 9.80 22.11
N LYS A 127 7.12 10.34 23.31
CA LYS A 127 6.23 10.26 24.48
C LYS A 127 4.86 10.87 24.23
N PHE A 128 4.80 12.02 23.54
CA PHE A 128 3.53 12.66 23.22
C PHE A 128 2.69 11.80 22.28
N LEU A 129 3.29 11.27 21.22
CA LEU A 129 2.61 10.43 20.24
C LEU A 129 2.13 9.11 20.87
N GLU A 130 2.96 8.46 21.69
CA GLU A 130 2.60 7.25 22.44
C GLU A 130 1.43 7.52 23.41
N SER A 131 1.47 8.63 24.14
CA SER A 131 0.41 9.01 25.07
C SER A 131 -0.90 9.33 24.35
N ASN A 132 -0.82 10.03 23.22
CA ASN A 132 -1.97 10.32 22.36
C ASN A 132 -2.57 9.03 21.78
N LEU A 133 -1.75 8.14 21.22
CA LEU A 133 -2.23 6.88 20.67
C LEU A 133 -2.91 6.04 21.75
N LYS A 134 -2.32 5.95 22.95
CA LYS A 134 -2.95 5.28 24.09
C LYS A 134 -4.34 5.87 24.42
N TRP A 135 -4.44 7.20 24.52
CA TRP A 135 -5.72 7.86 24.76
C TRP A 135 -6.74 7.58 23.65
N VAL A 136 -6.32 7.61 22.38
CA VAL A 136 -7.19 7.26 21.24
C VAL A 136 -7.69 5.82 21.34
N LEU A 137 -6.81 4.86 21.65
CA LEU A 137 -7.16 3.44 21.79
C LEU A 137 -8.15 3.20 22.95
N GLU A 138 -7.98 3.89 24.08
CA GLU A 138 -8.91 3.84 25.21
C GLU A 138 -10.30 4.36 24.83
N ASN A 139 -10.37 5.45 24.06
CA ASN A 139 -11.63 5.99 23.57
C ASN A 139 -12.30 5.10 22.51
N ILE A 140 -11.53 4.52 21.58
CA ILE A 140 -12.05 3.53 20.62
C ILE A 140 -12.67 2.36 21.37
N LYS A 141 -11.97 1.80 22.36
CA LYS A 141 -12.46 0.69 23.17
C LYS A 141 -13.78 1.03 23.87
N THR A 142 -13.93 2.27 24.32
CA THR A 142 -15.10 2.72 25.09
C THR A 142 -16.29 3.10 24.21
N PHE A 143 -16.03 3.74 23.07
CA PHE A 143 -17.06 4.47 22.33
C PHE A 143 -17.27 4.01 20.88
N SER A 144 -16.41 3.16 20.30
CA SER A 144 -16.53 2.82 18.87
C SER A 144 -17.83 2.09 18.51
N THR A 145 -18.48 1.41 19.44
CA THR A 145 -19.76 0.72 19.19
C THR A 145 -20.99 1.62 19.28
N THR A 146 -20.85 2.82 19.88
CA THR A 146 -21.98 3.72 20.17
C THR A 146 -21.82 5.10 19.52
N SER A 147 -20.58 5.51 19.22
CA SER A 147 -20.26 6.78 18.61
C SER A 147 -19.77 6.57 17.17
N PRO A 148 -20.50 7.06 16.16
CA PRO A 148 -20.04 7.03 14.77
C PRO A 148 -18.67 7.68 14.58
N PHE A 149 -18.35 8.71 15.36
CA PHE A 149 -17.03 9.35 15.33
C PHE A 149 -15.92 8.37 15.71
N TRP A 150 -16.02 7.74 16.88
CA TRP A 150 -15.00 6.80 17.36
C TRP A 150 -14.95 5.52 16.53
N HIS A 151 -16.04 5.13 15.89
CA HIS A 151 -16.06 4.08 14.87
C HIS A 151 -15.15 4.44 13.69
N HIS A 152 -15.29 5.63 13.12
CA HIS A 152 -14.44 6.05 11.99
C HIS A 152 -12.96 6.23 12.39
N VAL A 153 -12.68 6.71 13.61
CA VAL A 153 -11.29 6.76 14.12
C VAL A 153 -10.70 5.36 14.22
N ARG A 154 -11.49 4.37 14.65
CA ARG A 154 -11.07 2.96 14.64
C ARG A 154 -10.76 2.45 13.24
N LEU A 155 -11.64 2.67 12.27
CA LEU A 155 -11.41 2.23 10.88
C LEU A 155 -10.13 2.83 10.29
N PHE A 156 -9.85 4.10 10.58
CA PHE A 156 -8.62 4.76 10.16
C PHE A 156 -7.37 4.09 10.74
N LEU A 157 -7.37 3.75 12.03
CA LEU A 157 -6.25 3.04 12.65
C LEU A 157 -6.13 1.59 12.19
N GLU A 158 -7.24 0.90 11.92
CA GLU A 158 -7.22 -0.46 11.35
C GLU A 158 -6.62 -0.47 9.94
N GLN A 159 -6.95 0.52 9.09
CA GLN A 159 -6.30 0.69 7.79
C GLN A 159 -4.81 1.03 7.94
N THR A 160 -4.45 1.88 8.89
CA THR A 160 -3.04 2.24 9.16
C THR A 160 -2.23 1.03 9.62
N ALA A 161 -2.79 0.21 10.52
CA ALA A 161 -2.17 -1.05 10.95
C ALA A 161 -2.01 -2.03 9.79
N GLY A 162 -3.06 -2.19 8.96
CA GLY A 162 -2.97 -3.00 7.75
C GLY A 162 -1.84 -2.54 6.83
N LEU A 163 -1.71 -1.23 6.60
CA LEU A 163 -0.63 -0.65 5.78
C LEU A 163 0.76 -1.00 6.31
N GLN A 164 0.97 -0.85 7.62
CA GLN A 164 2.22 -1.22 8.28
C GLN A 164 2.52 -2.72 8.14
N ASP A 165 1.51 -3.57 8.39
CA ASP A 165 1.66 -5.02 8.32
C ASP A 165 1.98 -5.49 6.90
N GLY A 166 1.29 -4.94 5.90
CA GLY A 166 1.53 -5.24 4.49
C GLY A 166 2.90 -4.76 4.01
N PHE A 167 3.31 -3.55 4.43
CA PHE A 167 4.66 -3.03 4.15
C PHE A 167 5.75 -3.92 4.79
N ALA A 168 5.58 -4.31 6.05
CA ALA A 168 6.51 -5.16 6.76
C ALA A 168 6.52 -6.62 6.24
N GLY A 169 5.49 -7.04 5.50
CA GLY A 169 5.32 -8.44 5.08
C GLY A 169 4.95 -9.35 6.24
N MET A 170 4.25 -8.82 7.24
CA MET A 170 3.76 -9.58 8.39
C MET A 170 2.54 -10.42 8.02
N LYS A 171 2.21 -11.37 8.90
CA LYS A 171 0.98 -12.14 8.78
C LYS A 171 -0.22 -11.21 8.95
N GLY A 172 -1.10 -11.18 7.96
CA GLY A 172 -2.28 -10.32 8.00
C GLY A 172 -3.27 -10.77 9.08
N GLN A 173 -3.45 -9.95 10.11
CA GLN A 173 -4.37 -10.17 11.21
C GLN A 173 -4.90 -8.82 11.72
N LEU A 174 -6.23 -8.68 11.80
CA LEU A 174 -6.85 -7.42 12.20
C LEU A 174 -6.34 -6.96 13.58
N ASN A 175 -5.81 -5.74 13.63
CA ASN A 175 -5.26 -5.17 14.85
C ASN A 175 -5.28 -3.62 14.82
N LEU A 176 -4.82 -3.02 15.91
CA LEU A 176 -4.65 -1.58 16.11
C LEU A 176 -3.21 -1.23 16.56
N ASN A 177 -2.26 -2.13 16.31
CA ASN A 177 -0.88 -2.04 16.79
C ASN A 177 -0.06 -1.19 15.82
N ILE A 178 -0.03 0.12 16.05
CA ILE A 178 0.73 1.06 15.24
C ILE A 178 2.06 1.34 15.92
N ASP A 179 3.14 1.16 15.18
CA ASP A 179 4.49 1.54 15.59
C ASP A 179 4.63 3.06 15.51
N VAL A 180 4.98 3.67 16.64
CA VAL A 180 5.11 5.12 16.76
C VAL A 180 6.56 5.50 16.52
N MET A 181 6.79 6.16 15.38
CA MET A 181 8.08 6.69 14.89
C MET A 181 9.09 5.67 14.36
N SER A 182 8.86 4.36 14.48
CA SER A 182 9.75 3.33 13.90
C SER A 182 11.23 3.47 14.26
N VAL A 183 11.48 3.99 15.48
CA VAL A 183 12.80 4.18 16.12
C VAL A 183 12.90 3.38 17.41
#